data_AF-A0A0E2H809-F1
#
_entry.id   AF-A0A0E2H809-F1
#
_cell.length_a   1.000
_cell.length_b   1.000
_cell.length_c   1.000
_cell.angle_alpha   90.00
_cell.angle_beta   90.00
_cell.angle_gamma   90.00
#
_symmetry.space_group_name_H-M   'P 1'
#
loop_
_entity.id
_entity.type
_entity.pdbx_description
1 polymer ?
#
loop_
_entity_poly.entity_id
_entity_poly.type
_entity_poly.pdbx_seq_one_letter_code
_entity_poly.pdbx_strand_id
1 'polypeptide(L)'
;MLIKSQSGKQIVNFDKYNGICIGYPNESDFKIYAVLEVDSEHISQVELGIYSSENKAQKVLDWILDSYSMNLLLNLIPESKPRDLFDEYVADQMFGIFEMPSDEEVEV
;
A
#
# COMPACT_ATOMS: atom_id res chain seq x y z
N MET A 1 -8.46 -2.13 6.04
CA MET A 1 -8.15 -1.10 5.00
C MET A 1 -8.31 -1.70 3.61
N LEU A 2 -8.79 -0.94 2.62
CA LEU A 2 -8.88 -1.38 1.22
C LEU A 2 -7.71 -0.80 0.40
N ILE A 3 -7.11 -1.58 -0.49
CA ILE A 3 -6.04 -1.12 -1.39
C ILE A 3 -6.49 -1.32 -2.84
N LYS A 4 -6.56 -0.24 -3.59
CA LYS A 4 -6.91 -0.26 -5.01
C LYS A 4 -5.63 -0.33 -5.83
N SER A 5 -5.53 -1.31 -6.72
CA SER A 5 -4.32 -1.45 -7.55
C SER A 5 -4.10 -0.25 -8.46
N GLN A 6 -2.87 -0.12 -8.95
CA GLN A 6 -2.46 0.94 -9.88
C GLN A 6 -3.29 0.93 -11.17
N SER A 7 -3.70 -0.27 -11.63
CA SER A 7 -4.59 -0.41 -12.80
C SER A 7 -6.07 -0.19 -12.49
N GLY A 8 -6.44 -0.02 -11.22
CA GLY A 8 -7.82 0.15 -10.74
C GLY A 8 -8.70 -1.08 -10.85
N LYS A 9 -8.19 -2.21 -11.35
CA LYS A 9 -8.99 -3.42 -11.64
C LYS A 9 -9.37 -4.22 -10.40
N GLN A 10 -8.62 -4.09 -9.32
CA GLN A 10 -8.84 -4.86 -8.11
C GLN A 10 -8.76 -3.97 -6.87
N ILE A 11 -9.58 -4.32 -5.89
CA ILE A 11 -9.56 -3.74 -4.56
C ILE A 11 -9.30 -4.88 -3.57
N VAL A 12 -8.18 -4.80 -2.88
CA VAL A 12 -7.74 -5.79 -1.90
C VAL A 12 -8.17 -5.34 -0.51
N ASN A 13 -8.90 -6.18 0.21
CA ASN A 13 -9.16 -5.93 1.63
C ASN A 13 -7.96 -6.42 2.45
N PHE A 14 -7.15 -5.49 2.94
CA PHE A 14 -5.95 -5.80 3.72
C PHE A 14 -6.26 -6.56 5.01
N ASP A 15 -7.46 -6.41 5.58
CA ASP A 15 -7.86 -7.17 6.79
C ASP A 15 -8.05 -8.67 6.50
N LYS A 16 -8.15 -9.05 5.21
CA LYS A 16 -8.20 -10.45 4.76
C LYS A 16 -6.86 -11.00 4.30
N TYR A 17 -5.86 -10.15 4.07
CA TYR A 17 -4.53 -10.56 3.61
C TYR A 17 -3.57 -10.54 4.79
N ASN A 18 -2.58 -11.43 4.78
CA ASN A 18 -1.68 -11.63 5.91
C ASN A 18 -0.49 -10.68 5.86
N GLY A 19 -0.24 -10.02 4.73
CA GLY A 19 0.82 -9.04 4.60
C GLY A 19 0.90 -8.40 3.22
N ILE A 20 1.83 -7.45 3.10
CA ILE A 20 2.24 -6.84 1.83
C ILE A 20 3.77 -6.92 1.76
N CYS A 21 4.30 -7.22 0.58
CA CYS A 21 5.74 -7.29 0.35
C CYS A 21 6.13 -6.77 -1.03
N ILE A 22 7.44 -6.52 -1.18
CA ILE A 22 8.07 -6.24 -2.47
C ILE A 22 8.58 -7.57 -3.04
N GLY A 23 8.17 -7.88 -4.26
CA GLY A 23 8.70 -8.97 -5.06
C GLY A 23 9.61 -8.47 -6.17
N TYR A 24 10.55 -9.34 -6.56
CA TYR A 24 11.63 -9.06 -7.51
C TYR A 24 11.48 -9.96 -8.75
N PRO A 25 10.50 -9.69 -9.64
CA PRO A 25 10.28 -10.48 -10.85
C PRO A 25 11.49 -10.46 -11.81
N ASN A 26 12.25 -9.36 -11.82
CA ASN A 26 13.47 -9.17 -12.60
C ASN A 26 14.33 -8.06 -11.94
N GLU A 27 15.46 -7.68 -12.57
CA GLU A 27 16.40 -6.68 -12.02
C GLU A 27 15.90 -5.22 -12.13
N SER A 28 14.86 -4.93 -12.91
CA SER A 28 14.41 -3.57 -13.23
C SER A 28 13.01 -3.22 -12.70
N ASP A 29 12.20 -4.23 -12.39
CA ASP A 29 10.81 -4.08 -11.98
C ASP A 29 10.64 -4.59 -10.55
N PHE A 30 10.10 -3.73 -9.68
CA PHE A 30 9.85 -4.01 -8.28
C PHE A 30 8.34 -3.98 -8.07
N LYS A 31 7.75 -5.13 -7.71
CA LYS A 31 6.30 -5.27 -7.62
C LYS A 31 5.85 -5.31 -6.17
N ILE A 32 4.79 -4.58 -5.85
CA ILE A 32 4.13 -4.68 -4.55
C ILE A 32 3.03 -5.72 -4.63
N TYR A 33 3.06 -6.69 -3.71
CA TYR A 33 2.07 -7.76 -3.63
C TYR A 33 1.35 -7.72 -2.29
N ALA A 34 0.03 -7.93 -2.32
CA ALA A 34 -0.69 -8.39 -1.14
C ALA A 34 -0.63 -9.92 -1.08
N VAL A 35 -0.31 -10.46 0.09
CA VAL A 35 -0.06 -11.89 0.30
C VAL A 35 -1.12 -12.47 1.23
N LEU A 36 -1.78 -13.54 0.78
CA LEU A 36 -2.68 -14.36 1.58
C LEU A 36 -2.03 -15.74 1.73
N GLU A 37 -1.54 -16.04 2.93
CA GLU A 37 -1.10 -17.39 3.28
C GLU A 37 -2.34 -18.21 3.63
N VAL A 38 -2.58 -19.26 2.85
CA VAL A 38 -3.73 -20.16 3.03
C VAL A 38 -3.33 -21.31 3.95
N ASP A 39 -2.13 -21.84 3.77
CA ASP A 39 -1.44 -22.78 4.65
C ASP A 39 0.08 -22.70 4.40
N SER A 40 0.87 -23.54 5.08
CA SER A 40 2.34 -23.55 5.02
C SER A 40 2.92 -23.84 3.62
N GLU A 41 2.11 -24.34 2.68
CA GLU A 41 2.55 -24.70 1.32
C GLU A 41 1.86 -23.85 0.24
N HIS A 42 0.79 -23.13 0.57
CA HIS A 42 -0.01 -22.36 -0.38
C HIS A 42 -0.05 -20.87 -0.03
N ILE A 43 0.66 -20.10 -0.86
CA ILE A 43 0.66 -18.63 -0.81
C ILE A 43 -0.09 -18.12 -2.05
N SER A 44 -1.16 -17.37 -1.83
CA SER A 44 -1.83 -16.59 -2.87
C SER A 44 -1.30 -15.15 -2.85
N GLN A 45 -1.03 -14.59 -4.02
CA GLN A 45 -0.49 -13.24 -4.15
C GLN A 45 -1.31 -12.43 -5.16
N VAL A 46 -1.50 -11.16 -4.86
CA VAL A 46 -2.18 -10.20 -5.75
C VAL A 46 -1.28 -9.00 -6.00
N GLU A 47 -0.94 -8.75 -7.26
CA GLU A 47 -0.05 -7.66 -7.69
C GLU A 47 -0.76 -6.30 -7.60
N LEU A 48 -0.35 -5.45 -6.67
CA LEU A 48 -0.97 -4.14 -6.43
C LEU A 48 -0.40 -3.04 -7.32
N GLY A 49 0.90 -3.05 -7.58
CA GLY A 49 1.59 -2.03 -8.38
C GLY A 49 3.01 -2.45 -8.73
N ILE A 50 3.61 -1.72 -9.68
CA ILE A 50 4.95 -1.96 -10.22
C ILE A 50 5.74 -0.65 -10.25
N TYR A 51 7.01 -0.71 -9.86
CA TYR A 51 7.90 0.44 -9.75
C TYR A 51 9.26 0.16 -10.38
N SER A 52 9.89 1.22 -10.90
CA SER A 52 11.16 1.18 -11.64
C SER A 52 12.40 1.08 -10.74
N SER A 53 12.24 1.18 -9.41
CA SER A 53 13.33 0.97 -8.45
C SER A 53 12.82 0.45 -7.11
N GLU A 54 13.70 -0.23 -6.38
CA GLU A 54 13.43 -0.72 -5.03
C GLU A 54 13.07 0.42 -4.07
N ASN A 55 13.78 1.55 -4.15
CA ASN A 55 13.52 2.71 -3.31
C ASN A 55 12.10 3.26 -3.50
N LYS A 56 11.61 3.31 -4.76
CA LYS A 56 10.23 3.70 -5.04
C LYS A 56 9.23 2.70 -4.45
N ALA A 57 9.45 1.41 -4.66
CA ALA A 57 8.59 0.38 -4.10
C ALA A 57 8.57 0.40 -2.56
N GLN A 58 9.72 0.64 -1.92
CA GLN A 58 9.83 0.79 -0.47
C GLN A 58 9.09 2.03 0.02
N LYS A 59 9.25 3.18 -0.64
CA LYS A 59 8.51 4.41 -0.29
C LYS A 59 7.00 4.20 -0.33
N VAL A 60 6.50 3.48 -1.34
CA VAL A 60 5.07 3.16 -1.44
C VAL A 60 4.63 2.16 -0.36
N LEU A 61 5.48 1.19 -0.01
CA LEU A 61 5.20 0.30 1.11
C LEU A 61 5.05 1.08 2.43
N ASP A 62 5.94 2.05 2.66
CA ASP A 62 5.88 2.94 3.83
C ASP A 62 4.59 3.77 3.80
N TRP A 63 4.21 4.34 2.66
CA TRP A 63 2.94 5.06 2.49
C TRP A 63 1.69 4.21 2.76
N ILE A 64 1.70 2.92 2.44
CA ILE A 64 0.61 2.00 2.79
C ILE A 64 0.49 1.86 4.31
N LEU A 65 1.62 1.68 5.00
CA LEU A 65 1.67 1.55 6.47
C LEU A 65 1.27 2.86 7.17
N ASP A 66 1.70 3.99 6.63
CA ASP A 66 1.32 5.32 7.09
C ASP A 66 -0.18 5.55 6.90
N SER A 67 -0.75 5.18 5.74
CA SER A 67 -2.20 5.28 5.50
C SER A 67 -2.99 4.41 6.49
N TYR A 68 -2.52 3.20 6.78
CA TYR A 68 -3.12 2.36 7.81
C TYR A 68 -3.09 3.03 9.19
N SER A 69 -1.93 3.57 9.58
CA SER A 69 -1.73 4.26 10.86
C SER A 69 -2.58 5.54 10.96
N MET A 70 -2.66 6.32 9.89
CA MET A 70 -3.51 7.50 9.78
C MET A 70 -4.98 7.13 9.96
N ASN A 71 -5.45 6.07 9.30
CA ASN A 71 -6.84 5.60 9.43
C ASN A 71 -7.14 5.13 10.86
N LEU A 72 -6.18 4.49 11.56
CA LEU A 72 -6.34 4.16 12.98
C LEU A 72 -6.47 5.41 13.85
N LEU A 73 -5.63 6.42 13.64
CA LEU A 73 -5.67 7.67 14.39
C LEU A 73 -6.97 8.45 14.13
N LEU A 74 -7.43 8.51 12.89
CA LEU A 74 -8.70 9.15 12.51
C LEU A 74 -9.91 8.49 13.20
N ASN A 75 -9.86 7.17 13.41
CA ASN A 75 -10.88 6.45 14.17
C ASN A 75 -10.84 6.73 15.68
N LEU A 76 -9.65 6.94 16.25
CA LEU A 76 -9.46 7.08 17.69
C LEU A 76 -9.61 8.53 18.17
N ILE A 77 -9.06 9.50 17.44
CA ILE A 77 -8.95 10.91 17.87
C ILE A 77 -9.18 11.85 16.66
N PRO A 78 -10.40 11.88 16.08
CA PRO A 78 -10.67 12.65 14.87
C PRO A 78 -10.42 14.16 15.01
N GLU A 79 -10.53 14.70 16.23
CA GLU A 79 -10.33 16.12 16.52
C GLU A 79 -8.86 16.58 16.43
N SER A 80 -7.89 15.64 16.42
CA SER A 80 -6.46 15.93 16.47
C SER A 80 -5.79 16.23 15.12
N LYS A 81 -6.57 16.34 14.03
CA LYS A 81 -6.09 16.46 12.64
C LYS A 81 -4.92 15.50 12.31
N PRO A 82 -5.10 14.18 12.43
CA PRO A 82 -4.02 13.21 12.19
C PRO A 82 -3.31 13.34 10.83
N ARG A 83 -3.99 13.86 9.80
CA ARG A 83 -3.44 14.05 8.46
C ARG A 83 -2.18 14.92 8.43
N ASP A 84 -2.06 15.89 9.35
CA ASP A 84 -0.91 16.81 9.42
C ASP A 84 0.42 16.10 9.81
N LEU A 85 0.36 14.82 10.21
CA LEU A 85 1.51 14.03 10.64
C LEU A 85 2.14 13.17 9.53
N PHE A 86 1.51 13.10 8.35
CA PHE A 86 1.87 12.17 7.29
C PHE A 86 2.26 12.90 6.00
N ASP A 87 2.92 12.18 5.08
CA ASP A 87 3.24 12.65 3.73
C ASP A 87 1.97 13.13 3.00
N GLU A 88 2.09 14.16 2.17
CA GLU A 88 0.96 14.76 1.43
C GLU A 88 0.19 13.72 0.61
N TYR A 89 0.90 12.78 -0.03
CA TYR A 89 0.27 11.72 -0.81
C TYR A 89 -0.66 10.85 0.05
N VAL A 90 -0.22 10.51 1.27
CA VAL A 90 -1.00 9.72 2.24
C VAL A 90 -2.12 10.57 2.85
N ALA A 91 -1.82 11.82 3.18
CA ALA A 91 -2.76 12.77 3.76
C ALA A 91 -3.93 13.10 2.83
N ASP A 92 -3.77 12.97 1.52
CA ASP A 92 -4.85 13.15 0.54
C ASP A 92 -5.70 11.89 0.29
N GLN A 93 -5.29 10.72 0.82
CA GLN A 93 -6.03 9.48 0.64
C GLN A 93 -7.42 9.53 1.30
N MET A 94 -8.37 8.87 0.65
CA MET A 94 -9.71 8.67 1.18
C MET A 94 -9.64 7.77 2.43
N PHE A 95 -10.41 8.12 3.46
CA PHE A 95 -10.43 7.31 4.68
C PHE A 95 -10.79 5.84 4.37
N GLY A 96 -9.94 4.92 4.84
CA GLY A 96 -10.10 3.48 4.67
C GLY A 96 -9.71 2.91 3.30
N ILE A 97 -9.31 3.75 2.33
CA ILE A 97 -8.88 3.33 0.99
C ILE A 97 -7.49 3.90 0.69
N PHE A 98 -6.57 3.05 0.24
CA PHE A 98 -5.30 3.47 -0.34
C PHE A 98 -5.33 3.21 -1.84
N GLU A 99 -5.22 4.27 -2.64
CA GLU A 99 -5.01 4.17 -4.09
C GLU A 99 -3.51 4.04 -4.36
N MET A 100 -3.10 3.02 -5.11
CA MET A 100 -1.69 2.84 -5.43
C MET A 100 -1.20 3.96 -6.38
N PRO A 101 -0.07 4.63 -6.08
CA PRO A 101 0.49 5.63 -6.97
C PRO A 101 1.07 5.00 -8.24
N SER A 102 1.09 5.78 -9.31
CA SER A 102 1.90 5.49 -10.50
C SER A 102 3.40 5.60 -10.20
N ASP A 103 4.25 5.07 -11.09
CA ASP A 103 5.70 5.15 -10.89
C ASP A 103 6.21 6.60 -10.93
N GLU A 104 5.59 7.43 -11.78
CA GLU A 104 5.91 8.84 -11.98
C GLU A 104 5.55 9.70 -10.77
N GLU A 105 4.53 9.32 -9.99
CA GLU A 105 4.13 10.01 -8.76
C GLU A 105 5.07 9.76 -7.58
N VAL A 106 5.95 8.76 -7.68
CA VAL A 106 6.88 8.38 -6.61
C VAL A 106 8.26 8.98 -6.86
N GLU A 107 8.55 10.10 -6.21
CA GLU A 107 9.88 10.75 -6.23
C GLU A 107 10.77 10.24 -5.07
N VAL A 108 12.02 9.85 -5.36
CA VAL A 108 13.01 9.33 -4.40
C VAL A 108 14.38 9.97 -4.56
#